data_AF-A0A7M7NHW6-F1
#
_entry.id   AF-A0A7M7NHW6-F1
#
_cell.length_a   1.000
_cell.length_b   1.000
_cell.length_c   1.000
_cell.angle_alpha   90.00
_cell.angle_beta   90.00
_cell.angle_gamma   90.00
#
_symmetry.space_group_name_H-M   'P 1'
#
loop_
_entity.id
_entity.type
_entity.pdbx_description
1 polymer ?
#
loop_
_entity_poly.entity_id
_entity_poly.type
_entity_poly.pdbx_seq_one_letter_code
_entity_poly.pdbx_strand_id
1 'polypeptide(L)'
;MTGCCAFGCSNKSEKGYKMYRFPADPQRRKIWENKIHFDESQFENGRADGKKKLKWQAVPTIFCHRSVLKPRRPLKRLPCTPNAVSATKKSCVSFDHTYCINPADKTTSTSSSGV
;
A
#
# COMPACT_ATOMS: atom_id res chain seq x y z
N MET A 1 14.92 -2.38 -8.36
CA MET A 1 13.85 -3.41 -8.44
C MET A 1 12.61 -2.78 -9.05
N THR A 2 12.13 -3.26 -10.20
CA THR A 2 10.86 -2.80 -10.78
C THR A 2 9.74 -3.72 -10.28
N GLY A 3 8.59 -3.15 -9.90
CA GLY A 3 7.44 -3.87 -9.33
C GLY A 3 6.14 -3.53 -10.07
N CYS A 4 5.14 -4.40 -9.99
CA CYS A 4 3.82 -4.13 -10.53
C CYS A 4 3.13 -2.99 -9.75
N CYS A 5 2.45 -2.09 -10.47
CA CYS A 5 1.72 -0.96 -9.87
C CYS A 5 0.38 -1.37 -9.23
N ALA A 6 -0.10 -2.60 -9.46
CA ALA A 6 -1.40 -3.01 -8.95
C ALA A 6 -1.41 -3.19 -7.43
N PHE A 7 -2.50 -2.73 -6.80
CA PHE A 7 -2.65 -2.79 -5.34
C PHE A 7 -2.56 -4.24 -4.83
N GLY A 8 -1.65 -4.48 -3.89
CA GLY A 8 -1.44 -5.82 -3.31
C GLY A 8 -0.75 -6.82 -4.25
N CYS A 9 -0.26 -6.38 -5.42
CA CYS A 9 0.47 -7.24 -6.33
C CYS A 9 1.95 -7.34 -5.94
N SER A 10 2.47 -8.56 -5.86
CA SER A 10 3.87 -8.87 -5.55
C SER A 10 4.65 -9.32 -6.79
N ASN A 11 4.15 -9.04 -7.99
CA ASN A 11 4.82 -9.38 -9.24
C ASN A 11 6.06 -8.49 -9.42
N LYS A 12 7.18 -9.14 -9.73
CA LYS A 12 8.52 -8.55 -9.83
C LYS A 12 9.22 -9.10 -11.06
N SER A 13 10.14 -8.34 -11.65
CA SER A 13 10.95 -8.80 -12.79
C SER A 13 11.82 -10.00 -12.42
N GLU A 14 12.31 -10.05 -11.18
CA GLU A 14 13.06 -11.17 -10.60
C GLU A 14 12.28 -12.49 -10.59
N LYS A 15 10.94 -12.44 -10.57
CA LYS A 15 10.06 -13.62 -10.65
C LYS A 15 9.73 -14.02 -12.10
N GLY A 16 10.39 -13.41 -13.10
CA GLY A 16 10.15 -13.68 -14.52
C GLY A 16 8.99 -12.91 -15.15
N TYR A 17 8.33 -12.00 -14.40
CA TYR A 17 7.26 -11.18 -14.98
C TYR A 17 7.82 -10.04 -15.82
N LYS A 18 7.36 -9.93 -17.07
CA LYS A 18 7.67 -8.79 -17.93
C LYS A 18 6.75 -7.62 -17.62
N MET A 19 7.34 -6.49 -17.29
CA MET A 19 6.61 -5.26 -16.99
C MET A 19 6.56 -4.35 -18.21
N TYR A 20 5.41 -3.75 -18.45
CA TYR A 20 5.17 -2.80 -19.54
C TYR A 20 4.91 -1.41 -18.95
N ARG A 21 5.36 -0.37 -19.65
CA ARG A 21 5.07 1.01 -19.27
C ARG A 21 3.66 1.38 -19.70
N PHE A 22 3.07 2.33 -18.98
CA PHE A 22 1.78 2.89 -19.37
C PHE A 22 1.87 3.56 -20.74
N PRO A 23 0.80 3.52 -21.55
CA PRO A 23 0.71 4.23 -22.82
C PRO A 23 0.96 5.73 -22.67
N ALA A 24 1.49 6.34 -23.72
CA ALA A 24 1.62 7.79 -23.82
C ALA A 24 0.25 8.48 -23.91
N ASP A 25 -0.71 7.84 -24.58
CA ASP A 25 -2.05 8.38 -24.76
C ASP A 25 -2.83 8.42 -23.44
N PRO A 26 -3.39 9.58 -23.05
CA PRO A 26 -4.07 9.75 -21.77
C PRO A 26 -5.36 8.91 -21.69
N GLN A 27 -6.10 8.77 -22.80
CA GLN A 27 -7.31 7.95 -22.83
C GLN A 27 -7.01 6.47 -22.57
N ARG A 28 -5.97 5.94 -23.22
CA ARG A 28 -5.54 4.55 -23.00
C ARG A 28 -4.95 4.34 -21.61
N ARG A 29 -4.21 5.33 -21.10
CA ARG A 29 -3.69 5.30 -19.74
C ARG A 29 -4.81 5.17 -18.71
N LYS A 30 -5.88 5.96 -18.84
CA LYS A 30 -7.06 5.87 -17.96
C LYS A 30 -7.73 4.49 -17.98
N ILE A 31 -7.73 3.82 -19.13
CA ILE A 31 -8.23 2.44 -19.24
C ILE A 31 -7.31 1.47 -18.47
N TRP A 32 -5.98 1.64 -18.61
CA TRP A 32 -4.98 0.80 -17.94
C TRP A 32 -4.86 1.06 -16.44
N GLU A 33 -5.29 2.21 -15.95
CA GLU A 33 -5.31 2.50 -14.50
C GLU A 33 -6.30 1.60 -13.76
N ASN A 34 -7.43 1.26 -14.40
CA ASN A 34 -8.46 0.43 -13.79
C ASN A 34 -8.13 -1.06 -13.80
N LYS A 35 -7.38 -1.52 -14.81
CA LYS A 35 -7.03 -2.93 -15.02
C LYS A 35 -5.55 -2.96 -15.37
N ILE A 36 -4.71 -3.56 -14.54
CA ILE A 36 -3.24 -3.45 -14.69
C ILE A 36 -2.64 -4.71 -15.31
N HIS A 37 -3.35 -5.85 -15.25
CA HIS A 37 -2.87 -7.14 -15.75
C HIS A 37 -3.53 -7.51 -17.09
N PHE A 38 -2.73 -8.13 -17.96
CA PHE A 38 -3.13 -8.57 -19.29
C PHE A 38 -3.38 -10.07 -19.29
N ASP A 39 -4.44 -10.49 -19.96
CA ASP A 39 -4.63 -11.88 -20.33
C ASP A 39 -3.64 -12.32 -21.43
N GLU A 40 -3.36 -13.61 -21.51
CA GLU A 40 -2.44 -14.22 -22.48
C GLU A 40 -2.84 -13.91 -23.93
N SER A 41 -4.14 -13.80 -24.21
CA SER A 41 -4.70 -13.45 -25.52
C SER A 41 -4.31 -12.05 -26.03
N GLN A 42 -3.91 -11.14 -25.12
CA GLN A 42 -3.55 -9.77 -25.47
C GLN A 42 -2.12 -9.64 -26.01
N PHE A 43 -1.35 -10.72 -25.97
CA PHE A 43 0.01 -10.78 -26.50
C PHE A 43 0.01 -11.24 -27.96
N GLU A 44 1.00 -10.76 -28.72
CA GLU A 44 1.29 -11.26 -30.05
C GLU A 44 1.86 -12.68 -29.96
N ASN A 45 1.33 -13.59 -30.77
CA ASN A 45 1.82 -14.96 -30.88
C ASN A 45 2.81 -15.07 -32.05
N GLY A 46 3.91 -15.81 -31.87
CA GLY A 46 4.74 -16.25 -32.99
C GLY A 46 5.53 -15.17 -33.73
N ARG A 47 6.04 -14.14 -33.03
CA ARG A 47 7.05 -13.23 -33.64
C ARG A 47 8.30 -14.01 -34.03
N ALA A 48 8.84 -13.76 -35.22
CA ALA A 48 10.14 -14.27 -35.65
C ALA A 48 11.27 -13.92 -34.66
N ASP A 49 11.17 -12.79 -33.97
CA ASP A 49 12.13 -12.35 -32.95
C ASP A 49 12.12 -13.16 -31.64
N GLY A 50 11.14 -14.07 -31.45
CA GLY A 50 10.91 -14.78 -30.18
C GLY A 50 10.45 -13.90 -29.00
N LYS A 51 10.29 -12.58 -29.22
CA LYS A 51 9.90 -11.62 -28.17
C LYS A 51 8.38 -11.56 -28.02
N LYS A 52 7.88 -11.85 -26.82
CA LYS A 52 6.47 -11.60 -26.43
C LYS A 52 6.22 -10.10 -26.22
N LYS A 53 5.40 -9.50 -27.09
CA LYS A 53 4.94 -8.10 -27.02
C LYS A 53 3.42 -8.06 -26.92
N LEU A 54 2.89 -6.99 -26.33
CA LEU A 54 1.45 -6.71 -26.31
C LEU A 54 1.00 -6.31 -27.71
N LYS A 55 -0.20 -6.74 -28.12
CA LYS A 55 -0.86 -6.26 -29.33
C LYS A 55 -1.05 -4.75 -29.26
N TRP A 56 -1.10 -4.07 -30.40
CA TRP A 56 -1.30 -2.62 -30.43
C TRP A 56 -2.61 -2.20 -29.73
N GLN A 57 -3.65 -3.02 -29.85
CA GLN A 57 -4.97 -2.85 -29.24
C GLN A 57 -5.13 -3.55 -27.88
N ALA A 58 -4.03 -4.01 -27.28
CA ALA A 58 -4.08 -4.72 -26.01
C ALA A 58 -4.71 -3.85 -24.92
N VAL A 59 -5.81 -4.34 -24.37
CA VAL A 59 -6.46 -3.73 -23.20
C VAL A 59 -6.27 -4.69 -22.04
N PRO A 60 -5.82 -4.20 -20.87
CA PRO A 60 -5.70 -5.05 -19.70
C PRO A 60 -7.10 -5.50 -19.27
N THR A 61 -7.29 -6.81 -19.17
CA THR A 61 -8.59 -7.43 -18.92
C THR A 61 -8.73 -7.94 -17.49
N ILE A 62 -7.61 -8.20 -16.81
CA ILE A 62 -7.61 -8.80 -15.48
C ILE A 62 -7.70 -7.69 -14.43
N PHE A 63 -8.78 -7.71 -13.67
CA PHE A 63 -8.95 -6.86 -12.51
C PHE A 63 -8.06 -7.35 -11.38
N CYS A 64 -7.29 -6.45 -10.78
CA CYS A 64 -6.71 -6.71 -9.46
C CYS A 64 -7.84 -6.50 -8.43
N HIS A 65 -8.74 -7.48 -8.31
CA HIS A 65 -9.63 -7.51 -7.15
C HIS A 65 -8.75 -7.55 -5.90
N ARG A 66 -9.07 -6.72 -4.90
CA ARG A 66 -8.43 -6.75 -3.58
C ARG A 66 -8.30 -8.21 -3.18
N SER A 67 -7.08 -8.73 -3.16
CA SER A 67 -6.85 -10.00 -2.49
C SER A 67 -7.33 -9.77 -1.06
N VAL A 68 -8.29 -10.58 -0.63
CA VAL A 68 -8.82 -10.54 0.74
C VAL A 68 -7.62 -10.40 1.66
N LEU A 69 -7.62 -9.34 2.48
CA LEU A 69 -6.49 -9.06 3.36
C LEU A 69 -6.23 -10.33 4.15
N LYS A 70 -5.07 -10.97 3.92
CA LYS A 70 -4.68 -12.12 4.72
C LYS A 70 -4.72 -11.66 6.18
N PRO A 71 -5.38 -12.41 7.09
CA PRO A 71 -5.42 -12.04 8.50
C PRO A 71 -4.00 -11.74 8.98
N ARG A 72 -3.80 -10.56 9.58
CA ARG A 72 -2.51 -10.25 10.19
C ARG A 72 -2.23 -11.33 11.24
N ARG A 73 -1.04 -11.92 11.20
CA ARG A 73 -0.60 -12.78 12.30
C ARG A 73 -0.67 -11.92 13.58
N PRO A 74 -1.29 -12.41 14.66
CA PRO A 74 -1.34 -11.65 15.90
C PRO A 74 0.09 -11.31 16.31
N LEU A 75 0.34 -10.07 16.75
CA LEU A 75 1.62 -9.74 17.35
C LEU A 75 1.86 -10.73 18.48
N LYS A 76 3.00 -11.44 18.45
CA LYS A 76 3.46 -12.17 19.61
C LYS A 76 3.64 -11.12 20.70
N ARG A 77 2.79 -11.15 21.73
CA ARG A 77 3.02 -10.34 22.93
C ARG A 77 4.39 -10.74 23.44
N LEU A 78 5.36 -9.85 23.31
CA LEU A 78 6.65 -10.02 23.97
C LEU A 78 6.34 -10.11 25.47
N PRO A 79 6.86 -11.10 26.19
CA PRO A 79 6.78 -11.10 27.64
C PRO A 79 7.42 -9.80 28.13
N CYS A 80 6.66 -8.98 28.86
CA CYS A 80 7.27 -7.90 29.63
C CYS A 80 8.18 -8.57 30.66
N THR A 81 9.48 -8.63 30.37
CA THR A 81 10.48 -8.96 31.38
C THR A 81 10.67 -7.71 32.24
N PRO A 82 10.57 -7.81 33.58
CA PRO A 82 10.66 -6.64 34.46
C PRO A 82 12.05 -6.00 34.53
N ASN A 83 13.05 -6.49 33.79
CA ASN A 83 14.45 -6.08 33.89
C ASN A 83 15.02 -5.47 32.60
N ALA A 84 14.27 -4.60 31.91
CA ALA A 84 14.81 -3.74 30.87
C ALA A 84 14.98 -2.30 31.39
N VAL A 85 15.83 -2.13 32.41
CA VAL A 85 16.33 -0.82 32.82
C VAL A 85 17.65 -0.59 32.10
N SER A 86 17.67 0.44 31.24
CA SER A 86 18.81 1.13 30.59
C SER A 86 18.79 1.17 29.04
N ALA A 87 17.66 1.58 28.45
CA ALA A 87 17.70 2.29 27.18
C ALA A 87 17.62 3.80 27.48
N THR A 88 18.63 4.53 27.03
CA THR A 88 18.72 5.99 27.15
C THR A 88 17.41 6.65 26.76
N LYS A 89 16.90 7.52 27.64
CA LYS A 89 15.68 8.29 27.43
C LYS A 89 15.86 9.18 26.19
N LYS A 90 15.45 8.70 25.01
CA LYS A 90 15.01 9.63 23.96
C LYS A 90 13.73 10.24 24.51
N SER A 91 13.76 11.54 24.78
CA SER A 91 12.58 12.27 25.20
C SER A 91 11.46 11.96 24.21
N CYS A 92 10.39 11.34 24.70
CA CYS A 92 9.13 11.37 24.00
C CYS A 92 8.75 12.85 23.96
N VAL A 93 8.90 13.49 22.81
CA VAL A 93 8.23 14.77 22.58
C VAL A 93 6.75 14.42 22.57
N SER A 94 6.10 14.63 23.71
CA SER A 94 4.65 14.53 23.82
C SER A 94 4.10 15.55 22.84
N PHE A 95 3.58 15.07 21.71
CA PHE A 95 2.83 15.93 20.81
C PHE A 95 1.51 16.20 21.49
N ASP A 96 1.38 17.36 22.13
CA ASP A 96 0.15 17.80 22.77
C ASP A 96 -1.00 17.68 21.77
N HIS A 97 -1.96 16.78 22.05
CA HIS A 97 -3.16 16.57 21.23
C HIS A 97 -4.18 17.70 21.40
N THR A 98 -3.72 18.93 21.68
CA THR A 98 -4.54 20.10 21.94
C THR A 98 -5.39 20.50 20.73
N TYR A 99 -5.04 20.06 19.51
CA TYR A 99 -5.84 20.31 18.30
C TYR A 99 -7.12 19.44 18.20
N CYS A 100 -7.30 18.45 19.08
CA CYS A 100 -8.50 17.60 19.08
C CYS A 100 -9.58 18.03 20.09
N ILE A 101 -9.40 19.18 20.77
CA ILE A 101 -10.42 19.73 21.67
C ILE A 101 -11.42 20.51 20.81
N ASN A 102 -12.64 19.98 20.70
CA ASN A 102 -13.76 20.75 20.16
C ASN A 102 -14.04 21.91 21.12
N PRO A 103 -14.21 23.15 20.63
CA PRO A 103 -14.45 24.32 21.49
C PRO A 103 -15.79 24.28 22.27
N ALA A 104 -16.60 23.23 22.09
CA ALA A 104 -17.86 23.04 22.82
C ALA A 104 -17.68 22.50 24.25
N ASP A 105 -16.52 21.93 24.61
CA ASP A 105 -16.32 21.22 25.89
C ASP A 105 -15.66 22.07 26.99
N LYS A 106 -15.80 23.41 26.95
CA LYS A 106 -15.48 24.25 28.12
C LYS A 106 -16.62 24.15 29.14
N THR A 107 -16.69 23.05 29.88
CA THR A 107 -17.48 22.96 31.11
C THR A 107 -16.56 22.86 32.32
N THR A 108 -16.49 23.99 33.03
CA THR A 108 -16.38 24.15 34.49
C THR A 108 -16.00 22.91 35.32
N SER A 109 -14.83 22.94 35.95
CA SER A 109 -14.60 22.20 37.20
C SER A 109 -13.88 23.09 38.21
N THR A 110 -14.71 23.78 39.00
CA THR A 110 -14.43 24.29 40.34
C THR A 110 -13.89 23.17 41.24
N SER A 111 -12.75 23.40 41.91
CA SER A 111 -12.48 22.84 43.25
C SER A 111 -11.15 23.38 43.80
N SER A 112 -11.19 24.52 44.50
CA SER A 112 -10.17 24.89 45.48
C SER A 112 -10.64 24.42 46.86
N SER A 113 -10.13 23.27 47.28
CA SER A 113 -10.26 22.78 48.66
C SER A 113 -9.30 23.54 49.56
N GLY A 114 -9.80 23.98 50.72
CA GLY A 114 -9.00 24.64 51.73
C GLY A 114 -8.02 23.71 52.46
N VAL A 115 -7.01 24.35 53.03
CA VAL A 115 -6.48 24.16 54.39
C VAL A 115 -5.71 25.41 54.76
#